data_AF-A0A7C2L7A4-F1
#
_entry.id   AF-A0A7C2L7A4-F1
#
_cell.length_a   1.000
_cell.length_b   1.000
_cell.length_c   1.000
_cell.angle_alpha   90.00
_cell.angle_beta   90.00
_cell.angle_gamma   90.00
#
_symmetry.space_group_name_H-M   'P 1'
#
loop_
_entity.id
_entity.type
_entity.pdbx_description
1 polymer ?
#
loop_
_entity_poly.entity_id
_entity_poly.type
_entity_poly.pdbx_seq_one_letter_code
_entity_poly.pdbx_strand_id
1 'polypeptide(L)'
;MSVEGNYFKVNYRVNITLTSDSAVKAVLATNVPTNATGGFNITVTIPFCTSPGEYKINATDGINSKATGFEVLGPSITIDPVTARVGETIIVEGKLFRDIKPGDYILLNQERWSL
;
A
#
# COMPACT_ATOMS: atom_id res chain seq x y z
N MET A 1 -8.84 -2.24 2.54
CA MET A 1 -8.50 -2.28 3.99
C MET A 1 -9.60 -1.61 4.80
N SER A 2 -9.83 -2.02 6.04
CA SER A 2 -10.77 -1.33 6.95
C SER A 2 -10.09 -0.13 7.61
N VAL A 3 -10.83 0.97 7.77
CA VAL A 3 -10.43 2.16 8.53
C VAL A 3 -11.54 2.49 9.51
N GLU A 4 -11.18 2.56 10.79
CA GLU A 4 -12.09 2.84 11.89
C GLU A 4 -11.63 4.09 12.63
N GLY A 5 -12.60 4.89 13.08
CA GLY A 5 -12.34 6.10 13.84
C GLY A 5 -13.39 6.33 14.89
N ASN A 6 -12.97 6.95 16.00
CA ASN A 6 -13.82 7.34 17.13
C ASN A 6 -13.48 8.77 17.57
N TYR A 7 -14.40 9.39 18.32
CA TYR A 7 -14.26 10.75 18.85
C TYR A 7 -14.19 11.85 17.77
N PHE A 8 -14.76 11.59 16.60
CA PHE A 8 -15.06 12.65 15.64
C PHE A 8 -16.38 13.32 16.02
N LYS A 9 -16.70 14.45 15.39
CA LYS A 9 -17.99 15.12 15.60
C LYS A 9 -19.14 14.17 15.30
N VAL A 10 -20.12 14.10 16.20
CA VAL A 10 -21.29 13.22 16.09
C VAL A 10 -22.18 13.63 14.91
N ASN A 11 -22.79 12.66 14.22
CA ASN A 11 -23.71 12.88 13.09
C ASN A 11 -23.16 13.86 12.03
N TYR A 12 -21.88 13.71 11.69
CA TYR A 12 -21.14 14.61 10.81
C TYR A 12 -20.43 13.85 9.69
N ARG A 13 -19.45 14.48 9.04
CA ARG A 13 -18.72 13.96 7.88
C ARG A 13 -17.22 13.96 8.11
N VAL A 14 -16.58 12.85 7.77
CA VAL A 14 -15.13 12.66 7.81
C VAL A 14 -14.59 12.41 6.39
N ASN A 15 -13.43 12.99 6.10
CA ASN A 15 -12.65 12.69 4.90
C ASN A 15 -11.43 11.85 5.29
N ILE A 16 -11.12 10.85 4.46
CA ILE A 16 -9.98 9.94 4.64
C ILE A 16 -8.97 10.20 3.53
N THR A 17 -7.73 10.47 3.88
CA THR A 17 -6.62 10.72 2.95
C THR A 17 -5.42 9.85 3.26
N LEU A 18 -4.64 9.55 2.22
CA LEU A 18 -3.30 9.02 2.34
C LEU A 18 -2.31 10.19 2.30
N THR A 19 -1.41 10.27 3.28
CA THR A 19 -0.40 11.33 3.36
C THR A 19 1.01 10.78 3.51
N SER A 20 2.00 11.55 3.06
CA SER A 20 3.43 11.31 3.27
C SER A 20 4.09 12.67 3.49
N ASP A 21 4.88 12.81 4.56
CA ASP A 21 5.47 14.09 5.02
C ASP A 21 4.48 15.27 5.06
N SER A 22 3.29 15.01 5.59
CA SER A 22 2.16 15.95 5.66
C SER A 22 1.51 16.34 4.32
N ALA A 23 2.07 15.93 3.18
CA ALA A 23 1.46 16.13 1.88
C ALA A 23 0.37 15.08 1.61
N VAL A 24 -0.78 15.52 1.12
CA VAL A 24 -1.85 14.62 0.65
C VAL A 24 -1.41 13.98 -0.67
N LYS A 25 -1.35 12.64 -0.68
CA LYS A 25 -0.98 11.82 -1.84
C LYS A 25 -2.20 11.24 -2.54
N ALA A 26 -3.23 10.90 -1.77
CA ALA A 26 -4.50 10.44 -2.31
C ALA A 26 -5.67 10.79 -1.40
N VAL A 27 -6.85 10.98 -1.99
CA VAL A 27 -8.12 11.00 -1.27
C VAL A 27 -8.72 9.61 -1.37
N LEU A 28 -8.90 8.94 -0.23
CA LEU A 28 -9.34 7.56 -0.16
C LEU A 28 -10.87 7.44 0.00
N ALA A 29 -11.46 8.38 0.74
CA ALA A 29 -12.91 8.52 0.88
C ALA A 29 -13.28 9.95 1.28
N THR A 30 -14.47 10.39 0.90
CA THR A 30 -15.03 11.68 1.31
C THR A 30 -16.42 11.50 1.89
N ASN A 31 -16.85 12.43 2.73
CA ASN A 31 -18.20 12.47 3.29
C ASN A 31 -18.63 11.20 4.04
N VAL A 32 -17.69 10.50 4.67
CA VAL A 32 -17.97 9.31 5.49
C VAL A 32 -18.81 9.73 6.70
N PRO A 33 -20.04 9.20 6.87
CA PRO A 33 -20.89 9.57 8.00
C PRO A 33 -20.29 9.06 9.30
N THR A 34 -20.30 9.90 10.33
CA THR A 34 -20.11 9.47 11.72
C THR A 34 -21.46 9.17 12.36
N ASN A 35 -21.49 8.23 13.29
CA ASN A 35 -22.68 7.87 14.06
C ASN A 35 -22.92 8.85 15.23
N ALA A 36 -23.93 8.57 16.06
CA ALA A 36 -24.29 9.39 17.22
C ALA A 36 -23.23 9.42 18.33
N THR A 37 -22.22 8.56 18.29
CA THR A 37 -21.07 8.56 19.21
C THR A 37 -19.78 9.07 18.55
N GLY A 38 -19.85 9.58 17.31
CA GLY A 38 -18.69 10.12 16.60
C GLY A 38 -17.79 9.05 15.99
N GLY A 39 -18.30 7.82 15.85
CA GLY A 39 -17.59 6.70 15.27
C GLY A 39 -17.91 6.47 13.79
N PHE A 40 -16.98 5.88 13.04
CA PHE A 40 -17.18 5.41 11.67
C PHE A 40 -16.36 4.14 11.40
N ASN A 41 -16.80 3.35 10.41
CA ASN A 41 -16.08 2.19 9.89
C ASN A 41 -16.31 2.12 8.37
N ILE A 42 -15.24 2.08 7.59
CA ILE A 42 -15.28 2.06 6.12
C ILE A 42 -14.16 1.21 5.54
N THR A 43 -14.42 0.59 4.39
CA THR A 43 -13.36 0.01 3.56
C THR A 43 -12.86 1.02 2.53
N VAL A 44 -11.54 1.19 2.48
CA VAL A 44 -10.86 2.01 1.47
C VAL A 44 -9.87 1.17 0.65
N THR A 45 -9.56 1.67 -0.55
CA THR A 45 -8.61 1.06 -1.49
C THR A 45 -7.49 2.05 -1.76
N ILE A 46 -6.24 1.59 -1.67
CA ILE A 46 -5.07 2.39 -2.05
C ILE A 46 -5.04 2.48 -3.58
N PRO A 47 -4.87 3.67 -4.18
CA PRO A 47 -4.78 3.80 -5.63
C PRO A 47 -3.66 2.94 -6.21
N PHE A 48 -3.90 2.37 -7.38
CA PHE A 48 -3.00 1.43 -8.05
C PHE A 48 -1.57 1.99 -8.22
N CYS A 49 -1.44 3.22 -8.70
CA CYS A 49 -0.15 3.87 -8.94
C CYS A 49 0.54 4.45 -7.68
N THR A 50 0.17 4.01 -6.48
CA THR A 50 0.81 4.50 -5.25
C THR A 50 2.17 3.83 -5.11
N SER A 51 3.25 4.63 -5.09
CA SER A 51 4.59 4.10 -4.89
C SER A 51 4.73 3.39 -3.54
N PRO A 52 5.54 2.32 -3.45
CA PRO A 52 5.87 1.69 -2.18
C PRO A 52 6.51 2.69 -1.20
N GLY A 53 6.27 2.49 0.09
CA GLY A 53 6.87 3.30 1.15
C GLY A 53 5.96 3.53 2.35
N GLU A 54 6.43 4.37 3.27
CA GLU A 54 5.71 4.76 4.48
C GLU A 54 4.75 5.92 4.23
N TYR A 55 3.53 5.78 4.73
CA TYR A 55 2.47 6.75 4.65
C TYR A 55 1.72 6.84 5.98
N LYS A 56 0.78 7.77 6.05
CA LYS A 56 -0.24 7.82 7.09
C LYS A 56 -1.63 7.81 6.45
N ILE A 57 -2.54 7.06 7.06
CA ILE A 57 -3.98 7.21 6.80
C ILE A 57 -4.48 8.27 7.76
N ASN A 58 -4.93 9.41 7.22
CA ASN A 58 -5.45 10.53 7.98
C ASN A 58 -6.97 10.61 7.82
N ALA A 59 -7.66 10.76 8.94
CA ALA A 59 -9.10 11.00 9.01
C ALA A 59 -9.35 12.37 9.65
N THR A 60 -10.15 13.22 9.00
CA THR A 60 -10.48 14.56 9.51
C THR A 60 -11.94 14.92 9.28
N ASP A 61 -12.57 15.56 10.26
CA ASP A 61 -13.89 16.20 10.14
C ASP A 61 -13.79 17.73 9.97
N GLY A 62 -12.58 18.26 9.76
CA GLY A 62 -12.28 19.70 9.70
C GLY A 62 -12.03 20.36 11.06
N ILE A 63 -12.32 19.70 12.17
CA ILE A 63 -12.03 20.18 13.54
C ILE A 63 -11.06 19.21 14.23
N ASN A 64 -11.40 17.93 14.22
CA ASN A 64 -10.62 16.82 14.72
C ASN A 64 -9.85 16.18 13.57
N SER A 65 -8.61 15.76 13.85
CA SER A 65 -7.80 14.95 12.93
C SER A 65 -7.12 13.84 13.69
N LYS A 66 -7.12 12.63 13.13
CA LYS A 66 -6.33 11.50 13.62
C LYS A 66 -5.64 10.83 12.45
N ALA A 67 -4.40 10.40 12.66
CA ALA A 67 -3.62 9.70 11.66
C ALA A 67 -3.01 8.43 12.24
N THR A 68 -2.93 7.38 11.43
CA THR A 68 -2.23 6.12 11.77
C THR A 68 -1.19 5.79 10.69
N GLY A 69 -0.09 5.17 11.10
CA GLY A 69 0.94 4.71 10.17
C GLY A 69 0.41 3.63 9.24
N PHE A 70 0.87 3.64 7.98
CA PHE A 70 0.51 2.65 6.97
C PHE A 70 1.66 2.49 5.98
N GLU A 71 1.99 1.25 5.64
CA GLU A 71 3.03 0.94 4.67
C GLU A 71 2.41 0.41 3.37
N VAL A 72 2.78 1.02 2.24
CA VAL A 72 2.46 0.48 0.92
C VAL A 72 3.61 -0.42 0.52
N LEU A 73 3.33 -1.72 0.39
CA LEU A 73 4.32 -2.70 -0.01
C LEU A 73 4.51 -2.70 -1.54
N GLY A 74 5.76 -2.88 -1.96
CA GLY A 74 6.14 -2.98 -3.37
C GLY A 74 6.42 -4.41 -3.84
N PRO A 75 6.60 -4.60 -5.16
CA PRO A 75 7.03 -5.88 -5.71
C PRO A 75 8.38 -6.32 -5.12
N SER A 76 8.54 -7.63 -4.90
CA SER A 76 9.79 -8.22 -4.41
C SER A 76 10.07 -9.58 -5.03
N ILE A 77 11.35 -9.91 -5.16
CA ILE A 77 11.84 -11.23 -5.62
C ILE A 77 12.72 -11.81 -4.53
N THR A 78 12.55 -13.09 -4.26
CA THR A 78 13.43 -13.87 -3.39
C THR A 78 13.92 -15.11 -4.13
N ILE A 79 15.16 -15.51 -3.86
CA ILE A 79 15.81 -16.68 -4.46
C ILE A 79 16.28 -17.58 -3.32
N ASP A 80 16.00 -18.88 -3.42
CA ASP A 80 16.45 -19.90 -2.47
C ASP A 80 16.81 -21.22 -3.21
N PRO A 81 18.06 -21.71 -3.11
CA PRO A 81 19.23 -21.10 -2.47
C PRO A 81 19.83 -19.93 -3.28
N VAL A 82 20.50 -18.99 -2.61
CA VAL A 82 21.18 -17.83 -3.26
C VAL A 82 22.48 -18.19 -4.01
N THR A 83 22.94 -19.44 -3.88
CA THR A 83 24.05 -20.01 -4.64
C THR A 83 23.73 -21.47 -4.99
N ALA A 84 24.16 -21.91 -6.17
CA ALA A 84 23.94 -23.27 -6.66
C ALA A 84 25.06 -23.67 -7.64
N ARG A 85 25.29 -24.97 -7.80
CA ARG A 85 26.20 -25.51 -8.82
C ARG A 85 25.54 -25.53 -10.20
N VAL A 86 26.36 -25.63 -11.25
CA VAL A 86 25.86 -25.80 -12.61
C VAL A 86 24.98 -27.06 -12.69
N GLY A 87 23.76 -26.88 -13.21
CA GLY A 87 22.76 -27.95 -13.34
C GLY A 87 21.85 -28.13 -12.13
N GLU A 88 22.07 -27.41 -11.03
CA GLU A 88 21.15 -27.41 -9.89
C GLU A 88 19.94 -26.51 -10.15
N THR A 89 18.79 -26.91 -9.59
CA THR A 89 17.56 -26.11 -9.65
C THR A 89 17.48 -25.19 -8.46
N ILE A 90 17.08 -23.94 -8.69
CA ILE A 90 16.80 -22.95 -7.64
C ILE A 90 15.31 -22.56 -7.70
N ILE A 91 14.79 -22.08 -6.58
CA ILE A 91 13.44 -21.51 -6.50
C ILE A 91 13.56 -19.99 -6.59
N VAL A 92 12.77 -19.40 -7.48
CA VAL A 92 12.60 -17.94 -7.59
C VAL A 92 11.14 -17.64 -7.27
N GLU A 93 10.91 -16.88 -6.20
CA GLU A 93 9.58 -16.45 -5.80
C GLU A 93 9.42 -14.95 -6.04
N GLY A 94 8.30 -14.58 -6.65
CA GLY A 94 7.91 -13.18 -6.81
C GLY A 94 6.65 -12.85 -6.01
N LYS A 95 6.63 -11.68 -5.36
CA LYS A 95 5.47 -11.16 -4.62
C LYS A 95 5.10 -9.76 -5.12
N LEU A 96 3.81 -9.43 -5.03
CA LEU A 96 3.28 -8.06 -5.23
C LEU A 96 3.52 -7.42 -6.60
N PHE A 97 3.70 -8.21 -7.65
CA PHE A 97 3.78 -7.77 -9.06
C PHE A 97 2.42 -7.37 -9.65
N ARG A 98 1.70 -6.44 -9.02
CA ARG A 98 0.37 -6.02 -9.50
C ARG A 98 0.39 -4.94 -10.58
N ASP A 99 1.56 -4.41 -10.93
CA ASP A 99 1.74 -3.47 -12.03
C ASP A 99 2.76 -4.05 -13.01
N ILE A 100 2.32 -4.58 -14.15
CA ILE A 100 3.22 -4.76 -15.30
C ILE A 100 2.94 -3.57 -16.20
N LYS A 101 3.77 -2.52 -16.15
CA LYS A 101 3.76 -1.52 -17.21
C LYS A 101 4.44 -2.15 -18.44
N PRO A 102 4.05 -1.78 -19.67
CA PRO A 102 4.81 -2.19 -20.85
C PRO A 102 6.28 -1.77 -20.67
N GLY A 103 7.18 -2.77 -20.54
CA GLY A 103 8.60 -2.55 -20.26
C GLY A 103 9.12 -3.10 -18.93
N ASP A 104 8.25 -3.55 -18.02
CA ASP A 104 8.69 -4.24 -16.79
C ASP A 104 9.05 -5.70 -17.11
N TYR A 105 10.34 -6.04 -17.03
CA TYR A 105 10.85 -7.39 -17.27
C TYR A 105 11.53 -7.93 -16.01
N ILE A 106 11.24 -9.18 -15.65
CA ILE A 106 12.11 -9.96 -14.78
C ILE A 106 13.18 -10.58 -15.68
N LEU A 107 14.38 -10.00 -15.68
CA LEU A 107 15.53 -10.57 -16.37
C LEU A 107 16.22 -11.57 -15.44
N LEU A 108 16.03 -12.86 -15.69
CA LEU A 108 16.89 -13.90 -15.14
C LEU A 108 18.12 -13.99 -16.07
N ASN A 109 19.28 -13.54 -15.59
CA ASN A 109 20.54 -13.76 -16.29
C ASN A 109 20.78 -15.26 -16.42
N GLN A 110 20.47 -15.84 -17.57
CA GLN A 110 21.05 -17.11 -17.98
C GLN A 110 22.38 -16.80 -18.64
N GLU A 111 23.48 -16.98 -17.92
CA GLU A 111 24.78 -16.98 -18.56
C GLU A 111 24.86 -18.16 -19.54
N ARG A 112 24.91 -17.85 -20.85
CA ARG A 112 25.31 -18.84 -21.86
C ARG A 112 26.83 -18.89 -21.90
N TRP A 113 27.39 -20.01 -21.49
CA TRP A 113 28.78 -20.34 -21.73
C TRP A 113 28.86 -21.29 -22.92
N SER A 114 29.49 -20.85 -24.02
CA SER A 114 29.91 -21.72 -25.13
C SER A 114 31.24 -22.38 -24.78
N LEU A 115 31.30 -23.71 -24.95
CA LEU A 115 32.50 -24.55 -24.79
C LEU A 115 33.61 -24.16 -25.77
#